data_AF-A0A6B3GWS7-F1
#
_entry.id   AF-A0A6B3GWS7-F1
#
_cell.length_a   1.000
_cell.length_b   1.000
_cell.length_c   1.000
_cell.angle_alpha   90.00
_cell.angle_beta   90.00
_cell.angle_gamma   90.00
#
_symmetry.space_group_name_H-M   'P 1'
#
loop_
_entity.id
_entity.type
_entity.pdbx_description
1 polymer ?
#
loop_
_entity_poly.entity_id
_entity_poly.type
_entity_poly.pdbx_seq_one_letter_code
_entity_poly.pdbx_strand_id
1 'polypeptide(L)'
;ARGPAAAHCLAFGRGPGEAPPLVTAVTRLPGALHQAGGWHDTALPLPPGRYVDLLTDARPHQGPRYEGEAALATLFARRPVALLHRQEE
;
A
#
# COMPACT_ATOMS: atom_id res chain seq x y z
N ALA A 1 -8.41 4.14 0.94
CA ALA A 1 -8.06 4.24 -0.49
C ALA A 1 -9.04 5.18 -1.19
N ARG A 2 -8.67 5.71 -2.37
CA ARG A 2 -9.51 6.56 -3.23
C ARG A 2 -9.53 5.94 -4.62
N GLY A 3 -10.69 5.98 -5.29
CA GLY A 3 -10.89 5.42 -6.63
C GLY A 3 -11.89 4.26 -6.68
N PRO A 4 -12.17 3.72 -7.88
CA PRO A 4 -13.26 2.78 -8.14
C PRO A 4 -13.20 1.48 -7.32
N ALA A 5 -12.00 1.01 -7.01
CA ALA A 5 -11.77 -0.24 -6.26
C ALA A 5 -11.42 0.01 -4.78
N ALA A 6 -11.66 1.21 -4.24
CA ALA A 6 -11.23 1.57 -2.89
C ALA A 6 -11.75 0.63 -1.79
N ALA A 7 -12.96 0.09 -1.96
CA ALA A 7 -13.56 -0.86 -1.02
C ALA A 7 -12.80 -2.19 -0.92
N HIS A 8 -11.90 -2.50 -1.85
CA HIS A 8 -11.08 -3.71 -1.85
C HIS A 8 -9.75 -3.55 -1.09
N CYS A 9 -9.39 -2.34 -0.67
CA CYS A 9 -8.18 -2.09 0.10
C CYS A 9 -8.52 -1.79 1.56
N LEU A 10 -8.01 -2.60 2.48
CA LEU A 10 -7.96 -2.24 3.90
C LEU A 10 -6.54 -1.86 4.25
N ALA A 11 -6.38 -0.78 5.01
CA ALA A 11 -5.08 -0.37 5.50
C ALA A 11 -5.18 0.18 6.91
N PHE A 12 -4.14 -0.02 7.71
CA PHE A 12 -4.02 0.55 9.05
C PHE A 12 -2.57 0.91 9.35
N GLY A 13 -2.42 1.93 10.20
CA GLY A 13 -1.14 2.36 10.74
C GLY A 13 -0.78 1.65 12.05
N ARG A 14 0.52 1.45 12.30
CA ARG A 14 1.04 0.94 13.58
C ARG A 14 2.19 1.82 14.06
N GLY A 15 2.10 2.30 15.29
CA GLY A 15 3.09 3.16 15.93
C GLY A 15 2.51 4.51 16.34
N PRO A 16 3.33 5.37 16.97
CA PRO A 16 2.87 6.64 17.52
C PRO A 16 2.63 7.70 16.43
N GLY A 17 1.76 8.67 16.75
CA GLY A 17 1.50 9.86 15.93
C GLY A 17 0.54 9.65 14.75
N GLU A 18 0.18 10.75 14.10
CA GLU A 18 -0.72 10.77 12.94
C GLU A 18 -0.07 10.23 11.66
N ALA A 19 1.27 10.29 11.61
CA ALA A 19 2.07 9.68 10.56
C ALA A 19 2.83 8.48 11.16
N PRO A 20 2.20 7.30 11.23
CA PRO A 20 2.81 6.11 11.82
C PRO A 20 4.02 5.64 10.99
N PRO A 21 5.06 5.08 11.64
CA PRO A 21 6.23 4.54 10.94
C PRO A 21 5.90 3.31 10.08
N LEU A 22 4.79 2.62 10.37
CA LEU A 22 4.36 1.44 9.64
C LEU A 22 2.93 1.59 9.14
N VAL A 23 2.71 1.23 7.88
CA VAL A 23 1.38 1.10 7.27
C VAL A 23 1.26 -0.30 6.67
N THR A 24 0.27 -1.07 7.13
CA THR A 24 -0.08 -2.37 6.53
C THR A 24 -1.25 -2.16 5.58
N ALA A 25 -1.16 -2.68 4.37
CA ALA A 25 -2.25 -2.66 3.39
C ALA A 25 -2.53 -4.07 2.86
N VAL A 26 -3.80 -4.44 2.74
CA VAL A 26 -4.25 -5.78 2.32
C VAL A 26 -5.40 -5.71 1.32
N THR A 27 -5.49 -6.73 0.48
CA THR A 27 -6.61 -6.95 -0.44
C THR A 27 -7.75 -7.68 0.27
N ARG A 28 -8.96 -7.13 0.25
CA ARG A 28 -10.20 -7.81 0.65
C ARG A 28 -11.09 -8.08 -0.55
N LEU A 29 -11.86 -9.17 -0.50
CA LEU A 29 -12.73 -9.62 -1.58
C LEU A 29 -12.00 -9.74 -2.95
N PRO A 30 -10.88 -10.49 -3.03
CA PRO A 30 -10.04 -10.54 -4.23
C PRO A 30 -10.76 -11.08 -5.47
N GLY A 31 -11.71 -12.00 -5.30
CA GLY A 31 -12.52 -12.51 -6.42
C GLY A 31 -13.39 -11.43 -7.07
N ALA A 32 -14.07 -10.62 -6.24
CA ALA A 32 -14.88 -9.50 -6.74
C ALA A 32 -14.02 -8.40 -7.39
N LEU A 33 -12.84 -8.11 -6.81
CA LEU A 33 -11.87 -7.20 -7.41
C LEU A 33 -11.42 -7.68 -8.81
N HIS A 34 -11.11 -8.96 -8.94
CA HIS A 34 -10.72 -9.55 -10.23
C HIS A 34 -11.85 -9.45 -11.26
N GLN A 35 -13.08 -9.81 -10.88
CA GLN A 35 -14.25 -9.69 -11.76
C GLN A 35 -14.56 -8.24 -12.17
N ALA A 36 -14.23 -7.27 -11.32
CA ALA A 36 -14.37 -5.84 -11.61
C ALA A 36 -13.22 -5.27 -12.48
N GLY A 37 -12.27 -6.10 -12.94
CA GLY A 37 -11.15 -5.67 -13.78
C GLY A 37 -9.91 -5.17 -13.03
N GLY A 38 -9.82 -5.41 -11.72
CA GLY A 38 -8.66 -5.09 -10.91
C GLY A 38 -8.70 -3.69 -10.27
N TRP A 39 -7.53 -3.12 -10.00
CA TRP A 39 -7.38 -1.92 -9.17
C TRP A 39 -7.68 -0.60 -9.88
N HIS A 40 -7.70 -0.55 -11.21
CA HIS A 40 -7.89 0.69 -11.98
C HIS A 40 -6.91 1.80 -11.53
N ASP A 41 -7.38 3.04 -11.43
CA ASP A 41 -6.68 4.21 -10.89
C ASP A 41 -6.79 4.32 -9.36
N THR A 42 -7.16 3.24 -8.66
CA THR A 42 -7.32 3.29 -7.19
C THR A 42 -5.97 3.42 -6.49
N ALA A 43 -5.87 4.41 -5.60
CA ALA A 43 -4.66 4.68 -4.83
C ALA A 43 -4.93 4.64 -3.32
N LEU A 44 -3.91 4.31 -2.55
CA LEU A 44 -3.88 4.46 -1.09
C LEU A 44 -3.16 5.77 -0.73
N PRO A 45 -3.88 6.79 -0.23
CA PRO A 45 -3.23 7.95 0.36
C PRO A 45 -2.35 7.52 1.54
N LEU A 46 -1.13 8.04 1.59
CA LEU A 46 -0.17 7.77 2.65
C LEU A 46 0.01 9.03 3.52
N PRO A 47 0.28 8.87 4.82
CA PRO A 47 0.71 9.99 5.66
C PRO A 47 2.02 10.60 5.13
N PRO A 48 2.39 11.82 5.56
CA PRO A 48 3.65 12.44 5.16
C PRO A 48 4.88 11.54 5.40
N GLY A 49 5.82 11.59 4.44
CA GLY A 49 7.06 10.83 4.45
C GLY A 49 7.21 9.89 3.24
N ARG A 50 8.42 9.32 3.10
CA ARG A 50 8.74 8.32 2.08
C ARG A 50 8.63 6.94 2.69
N TYR A 51 7.92 6.03 2.03
CA TYR A 51 7.72 4.67 2.50
C TYR A 51 8.37 3.66 1.55
N VAL A 52 8.89 2.57 2.10
CA VAL A 52 9.37 1.41 1.34
C VAL A 52 8.56 0.19 1.70
N ASP A 53 8.23 -0.66 0.73
CA ASP A 53 7.63 -1.96 1.01
C ASP A 53 8.68 -2.96 1.51
N LEU A 54 8.46 -3.47 2.72
CA LEU A 54 9.31 -4.46 3.39
C LEU A 54 9.02 -5.89 2.92
N LEU A 55 7.86 -6.16 2.33
CA LEU A 55 7.50 -7.50 1.85
C LEU A 55 7.97 -7.74 0.42
N THR A 56 9.01 -7.07 -0.04
CA THR A 56 9.55 -7.26 -1.39
C THR A 56 10.63 -8.34 -1.40
N ASP A 57 10.91 -8.91 -2.57
CA ASP A 57 12.06 -9.83 -2.71
C ASP A 57 13.41 -9.10 -2.75
N ALA A 58 13.37 -7.75 -2.74
CA ALA A 58 14.57 -6.94 -2.70
C ALA A 58 15.13 -6.89 -1.26
N ARG A 59 16.41 -6.55 -1.14
CA ARG A 59 17.00 -6.25 0.17
C ARG A 59 16.18 -5.14 0.85
N PRO A 60 16.11 -5.13 2.20
CA PRO A 60 15.51 -4.02 2.93
C PRO A 60 16.00 -2.67 2.40
N HIS A 61 15.11 -1.69 2.27
CA HIS A 61 15.38 -0.33 1.73
C HIS A 61 15.65 -0.24 0.22
N GLN A 62 15.60 -1.36 -0.52
CA GLN A 62 15.75 -1.42 -1.99
C GLN A 62 14.44 -1.79 -2.72
N GLY A 63 13.32 -1.87 -2.00
CA GLY A 63 11.99 -2.08 -2.57
C GLY A 63 11.42 -0.81 -3.25
N PRO A 64 10.25 -0.91 -3.90
CA PRO A 64 9.51 0.24 -4.41
C PRO A 64 9.27 1.28 -3.31
N ARG A 65 9.37 2.55 -3.69
CA ARG A 65 9.20 3.69 -2.81
C ARG A 65 7.92 4.43 -3.14
N TYR A 66 7.23 4.91 -2.12
CA TYR A 66 5.96 5.61 -2.23
C TYR A 66 6.00 6.88 -1.38
N GLU A 67 5.37 7.95 -1.86
CA GLU A 67 5.30 9.25 -1.21
C GLU A 67 3.97 9.90 -1.58
N GLY A 68 3.24 10.42 -0.59
CA GLY A 68 1.89 10.99 -0.76
C GLY A 68 0.80 9.95 -1.02
N GLU A 69 0.99 9.07 -2.00
CA GLU A 69 0.07 7.95 -2.28
C GLU A 69 0.78 6.76 -2.93
N ALA A 70 0.14 5.59 -2.86
CA ALA A 70 0.56 4.37 -3.53
C ALA A 70 -0.54 3.87 -4.46
N ALA A 71 -0.25 3.80 -5.77
CA ALA A 71 -1.13 3.16 -6.74
C ALA A 71 -1.30 1.67 -6.38
N LEU A 72 -2.54 1.23 -6.15
CA LEU A 72 -2.80 -0.12 -5.64
C LEU A 72 -2.48 -1.21 -6.65
N ALA A 73 -2.61 -0.91 -7.95
CA ALA A 73 -2.17 -1.80 -9.02
C ALA A 73 -0.68 -2.14 -8.90
N THR A 74 0.16 -1.14 -8.60
CA THR A 74 1.61 -1.32 -8.43
C THR A 74 1.94 -1.93 -7.07
N LEU A 75 1.32 -1.43 -6.00
CA LEU A 75 1.56 -1.87 -4.63
C LEU A 75 1.29 -3.37 -4.45
N PHE A 76 0.21 -3.88 -5.04
CA PHE A 76 -0.19 -5.27 -4.92
C PHE A 76 0.17 -6.13 -6.15
N ALA A 77 1.00 -5.62 -7.06
CA ALA A 77 1.35 -6.31 -8.31
C ALA A 77 1.96 -7.70 -8.09
N ARG A 78 2.74 -7.86 -7.01
CA ARG A 78 3.44 -9.12 -6.69
C ARG A 78 2.74 -9.92 -5.60
N ARG A 79 2.06 -9.26 -4.66
CA ARG A 79 1.47 -9.85 -3.45
C ARG A 79 0.18 -9.13 -3.10
N PRO A 80 -0.87 -9.80 -2.62
CA PRO A 80 -2.11 -9.15 -2.19
C PRO A 80 -1.99 -8.43 -0.82
N VAL A 81 -0.76 -8.17 -0.36
CA VAL A 81 -0.41 -7.54 0.91
C VAL A 81 0.89 -6.75 0.76
N ALA A 82 0.99 -5.61 1.45
CA ALA A 82 2.18 -4.79 1.54
C ALA A 82 2.41 -4.33 2.99
N LEU A 83 3.69 -4.20 3.39
CA LEU A 83 4.09 -3.61 4.67
C LEU A 83 5.01 -2.43 4.40
N LEU A 84 4.45 -1.24 4.48
CA LEU A 84 5.14 0.00 4.19
C LEU A 84 5.81 0.54 5.45
N HIS A 85 7.12 0.76 5.38
CA HIS A 85 7.91 1.39 6.43
C HIS A 85 8.38 2.76 6.00
N ARG A 86 8.06 3.78 6.81
CA ARG A 86 8.55 5.13 6.60
C ARG A 86 10.07 5.15 6.78
N GLN A 87 10.79 5.69 5.82
CA GLN A 87 12.22 5.93 5.96
C GLN A 87 12.44 7.12 6.87
N GLU A 88 13.35 6.97 7.84
CA GLU A 88 13.94 8.09 8.56
C GLU A 88 15.01 8.73 7.63
N GLU A 89 15.16 10.06 7.67
CA GLU A 89 16.23 10.75 6.94
C GLU A 89 17.62 10.39 7.48
#